data_AF-A0A550HG29-F1
#
_entry.id   AF-A0A550HG29-F1
#
_cell.length_a   1.000
_cell.length_b   1.000
_cell.length_c   1.000
_cell.angle_alpha   90.00
_cell.angle_beta   90.00
_cell.angle_gamma   90.00
#
_symmetry.space_group_name_H-M   'P 1'
#
loop_
_entity.id
_entity.type
_entity.pdbx_description
1 polymer ?
#
loop_
_entity_poly.entity_id
_entity_poly.type
_entity_poly.pdbx_seq_one_letter_code
_entity_poly.pdbx_strand_id
1 'polypeptide(L)'
;MVRIHPLDPLYDRDGHETGRYSLRIEFDAVMKVNRRKTRHEIHKKAAEMLEVVFKKQKDVDEVEIVAVIPQRNPNENAIGMVIKMKMNRTIAEKVNWKTFKPNNLAKILEAYWVHPSLISE
;
A
#
# COMPACT_ATOMS: atom_id res chain seq x y z
N MET A 1 -4.67 10.60 8.49
CA MET A 1 -5.61 10.82 7.37
C MET A 1 -5.54 9.66 6.39
N VAL A 2 -6.59 9.42 5.59
CA VAL A 2 -6.58 8.51 4.43
C VAL A 2 -7.02 9.34 3.23
N ARG A 3 -6.29 9.23 2.12
CA ARG A 3 -6.55 9.88 0.84
C ARG A 3 -6.73 8.81 -0.22
N ILE A 4 -7.82 8.86 -0.96
CA ILE A 4 -8.11 7.94 -2.06
C ILE A 4 -8.06 8.80 -3.32
N HIS A 5 -7.19 8.43 -4.25
CA HIS A 5 -7.05 9.14 -5.52
C HIS A 5 -8.12 8.66 -6.52
N PRO A 6 -8.40 9.45 -7.57
CA PRO A 6 -9.19 8.97 -8.71
C PRO A 6 -8.60 7.69 -9.31
N LEU A 7 -9.43 6.94 -10.04
CA LEU A 7 -8.95 5.79 -10.79
C LEU A 7 -8.07 6.25 -11.94
N ASP A 8 -6.89 5.65 -12.04
CA ASP A 8 -5.93 5.92 -13.11
C ASP A 8 -5.95 4.76 -14.11
N PRO A 9 -6.15 5.03 -15.42
CA PRO A 9 -6.11 3.99 -16.43
C PRO A 9 -4.72 3.35 -16.52
N LEU A 10 -4.70 2.04 -16.75
CA LEU A 10 -3.47 1.29 -16.97
C LEU A 10 -3.16 1.23 -18.45
N TYR A 11 -1.90 1.52 -18.77
CA TYR A 11 -1.37 1.50 -20.14
C TYR A 11 -0.50 0.27 -20.37
N ASP A 12 -0.48 -0.25 -21.60
CA ASP A 12 0.45 -1.29 -22.02
C ASP A 12 1.86 -0.71 -22.25
N ARG A 13 2.77 -1.57 -22.73
CA ARG A 13 4.17 -1.16 -22.98
C ARG A 13 4.31 -0.16 -24.13
N ASP A 14 3.33 -0.12 -25.02
CA ASP A 14 3.30 0.76 -26.20
C ASP A 14 2.56 2.07 -25.90
N GLY A 15 2.03 2.22 -24.68
CA GLY A 15 1.32 3.41 -24.22
C GLY A 15 -0.16 3.43 -24.54
N HIS A 16 -0.75 2.30 -24.95
CA HIS A 16 -2.18 2.21 -25.20
C HIS A 16 -2.95 1.85 -23.92
N GLU A 17 -4.11 2.47 -23.75
CA GLU A 17 -5.00 2.19 -22.63
C GLU A 17 -5.52 0.75 -22.70
N THR A 18 -5.44 0.03 -21.59
CA THR A 18 -5.79 -1.41 -21.54
C THR A 18 -7.23 -1.67 -21.12
N GLY A 19 -8.01 -0.62 -20.84
CA GLY A 19 -9.36 -0.72 -20.26
C GLY A 19 -9.38 -1.20 -18.80
N ARG A 20 -8.20 -1.31 -18.18
CA ARG A 20 -8.00 -1.70 -16.78
C ARG A 20 -7.66 -0.47 -15.95
N TYR A 21 -7.98 -0.52 -14.66
CA TYR A 21 -7.83 0.64 -13.77
C TYR A 21 -7.01 0.33 -12.54
N SER A 22 -6.23 1.32 -12.11
CA SER A 22 -5.50 1.32 -10.85
C SER A 22 -6.11 2.31 -9.86
N LEU A 23 -6.05 1.96 -8.58
CA LEU A 23 -6.46 2.82 -7.48
C LEU A 23 -5.28 3.08 -6.57
N ARG A 24 -4.95 4.36 -6.36
CA ARG A 24 -3.95 4.76 -5.37
C ARG A 24 -4.62 5.20 -4.07
N ILE A 25 -4.15 4.63 -2.96
CA ILE A 25 -4.57 4.97 -1.60
C ILE A 25 -3.34 5.41 -0.81
N GLU A 26 -3.39 6.61 -0.25
CA GLU A 26 -2.39 7.09 0.68
C GLU A 26 -2.95 7.15 2.09
N PHE A 27 -2.16 6.81 3.09
CA PHE A 27 -2.55 7.05 4.47
C PHE A 27 -1.40 7.45 5.36
N ASP A 28 -1.74 8.24 6.36
CA ASP A 28 -0.78 8.64 7.38
C ASP A 28 -0.58 7.51 8.39
N ALA A 29 0.68 7.15 8.58
CA ALA A 29 1.17 6.27 9.62
C ALA A 29 1.81 7.10 10.75
N VAL A 30 1.89 6.50 11.93
CA VAL A 30 2.56 7.10 13.09
C VAL A 30 3.83 6.35 13.38
N MET A 31 4.97 7.04 13.39
CA MET A 31 6.25 6.44 13.77
C MET A 31 6.23 6.10 15.26
N LYS A 32 6.43 4.82 15.58
CA LYS A 32 6.69 4.37 16.96
C LYS A 32 8.17 4.18 17.19
N VAL A 33 8.59 4.28 18.45
CA VAL A 33 9.97 3.94 18.89
C VAL A 33 10.38 2.56 18.37
N ASN A 34 9.47 1.59 18.47
CA ASN A 34 9.67 0.27 17.88
C ASN A 34 9.26 0.27 16.39
N ARG A 35 10.27 0.27 15.51
CA ARG A 35 10.09 0.28 14.05
C ARG A 35 9.37 -0.97 13.54
N ARG A 36 9.59 -2.14 14.16
CA ARG A 36 8.87 -3.38 13.82
C ARG A 36 7.37 -3.25 14.06
N LYS A 37 6.97 -2.64 15.19
CA LYS A 37 5.55 -2.36 15.48
C LYS A 37 4.95 -1.39 14.46
N THR A 38 5.70 -0.35 14.07
CA THR A 38 5.27 0.59 13.01
C THR A 38 5.01 -0.15 11.69
N ARG A 39 5.94 -0.98 11.22
CA ARG A 39 5.77 -1.79 10.00
C ARG A 39 4.55 -2.72 10.10
N HIS A 40 4.41 -3.41 11.23
CA HIS A 40 3.28 -4.33 11.44
C HIS A 40 1.93 -3.63 11.32
N GLU A 41 1.78 -2.44 11.91
CA GLU A 41 0.54 -1.67 11.85
C GLU A 41 0.24 -1.14 10.45
N ILE A 42 1.28 -0.68 9.73
CA ILE A 42 1.15 -0.28 8.33
C ILE A 42 0.67 -1.48 7.49
N HIS A 43 1.28 -2.65 7.67
CA HIS A 43 0.87 -3.87 6.97
C HIS A 43 -0.56 -4.30 7.32
N LYS A 44 -0.93 -4.26 8.60
CA LYS A 44 -2.29 -4.60 9.03
C LYS A 44 -3.33 -3.71 8.34
N LYS A 45 -3.13 -2.39 8.39
CA LYS A 45 -4.02 -1.42 7.77
C LYS A 45 -4.06 -1.55 6.25
N ALA A 46 -2.93 -1.81 5.62
CA ALA A 46 -2.85 -2.06 4.19
C ALA A 46 -3.62 -3.33 3.78
N ALA A 47 -3.50 -4.43 4.54
CA ALA A 47 -4.23 -5.65 4.27
C ALA A 47 -5.75 -5.44 4.34
N GLU A 48 -6.22 -4.72 5.36
CA GLU A 48 -7.64 -4.35 5.51
C GLU A 48 -8.14 -3.50 4.32
N MET A 49 -7.35 -2.52 3.88
CA MET A 49 -7.69 -1.68 2.72
C MET A 49 -7.74 -2.49 1.42
N LEU A 50 -6.74 -3.34 1.16
CA LEU A 50 -6.71 -4.20 -0.02
C LEU A 50 -7.93 -5.13 -0.05
N GLU A 51 -8.24 -5.77 1.08
CA GLU A 51 -9.41 -6.65 1.19
C GLU A 51 -10.71 -5.90 0.85
N VAL A 52 -10.90 -4.70 1.42
CA VAL A 52 -12.11 -3.91 1.18
C VAL A 52 -12.22 -3.48 -0.27
N VAL A 53 -11.14 -2.98 -0.88
CA VAL A 53 -11.13 -2.52 -2.27
C VAL A 53 -11.45 -3.68 -3.21
N PHE A 54 -10.70 -4.78 -3.12
CA PHE A 54 -10.88 -5.89 -4.06
C PHE A 54 -12.23 -6.61 -3.90
N LYS A 55 -12.85 -6.56 -2.71
CA LYS A 55 -14.20 -7.09 -2.49
C LYS A 55 -15.32 -6.17 -3.01
N LYS A 56 -15.16 -4.85 -2.89
CA LYS A 56 -16.25 -3.89 -3.15
C LYS A 56 -16.19 -3.23 -4.52
N GLN A 57 -14.99 -2.99 -5.05
CA GLN A 57 -14.78 -2.34 -6.34
C GLN A 57 -14.31 -3.41 -7.30
N LYS A 58 -15.12 -3.80 -8.30
CA LYS A 58 -14.81 -4.91 -9.22
C LYS A 58 -14.00 -4.45 -10.44
N ASP A 59 -14.08 -3.16 -10.73
CA ASP A 59 -13.46 -2.38 -11.80
C ASP A 59 -12.00 -2.02 -11.53
N VAL A 60 -11.51 -2.24 -10.31
CA VAL A 60 -10.11 -2.00 -9.94
C VAL A 60 -9.27 -3.26 -10.21
N ASP A 61 -8.33 -3.18 -11.14
CA ASP A 61 -7.40 -4.27 -11.44
C ASP A 61 -6.15 -4.23 -10.56
N GLU A 62 -5.80 -3.05 -10.07
CA GLU A 62 -4.55 -2.81 -9.37
C GLU A 62 -4.74 -1.80 -8.24
N VAL A 63 -4.12 -2.06 -7.08
CA VAL A 63 -4.14 -1.13 -5.94
C VAL A 63 -2.72 -0.81 -5.52
N GLU A 64 -2.41 0.48 -5.47
CA GLU A 64 -1.19 1.02 -4.89
C GLU A 64 -1.51 1.64 -3.53
N ILE A 65 -0.86 1.16 -2.47
CA ILE A 65 -0.95 1.71 -1.13
C ILE A 65 0.37 2.40 -0.77
N VAL A 66 0.27 3.66 -0.37
CA VAL A 66 1.39 4.47 0.11
C VAL A 66 1.15 4.85 1.57
N ALA A 67 2.03 4.37 2.45
CA ALA A 67 2.07 4.83 3.82
C ALA A 67 3.03 6.02 3.93
N VAL A 68 2.53 7.11 4.49
CA VAL A 68 3.24 8.39 4.67
C VAL A 68 3.39 8.65 6.16
N ILE A 69 4.53 9.15 6.62
CA ILE A 69 4.63 9.66 8.00
C ILE A 69 4.61 11.18 7.92
N PRO A 70 3.50 11.83 8.29
CA PRO A 70 3.39 13.28 8.19
C PRO A 70 4.42 13.94 9.09
N GLN A 71 5.06 14.99 8.57
CA GLN A 71 5.99 15.81 9.33
C GLN A 71 5.24 16.45 10.51
N ARG A 72 5.82 16.34 11.71
CA ARG A 72 5.38 17.16 12.85
C ARG A 72 6.17 18.47 12.96
N ASN A 73 7.39 18.51 12.40
CA ASN A 73 8.28 19.68 12.41
C ASN A 73 8.85 19.94 10.99
N PRO A 74 8.73 21.17 10.45
CA PRO A 74 9.30 21.56 9.15
C PRO A 74 10.84 21.47 9.08
N ASN A 75 11.51 21.47 10.23
CA ASN A 75 12.98 21.51 10.34
C ASN A 75 13.64 20.13 10.45
N GLU A 76 12.87 19.05 10.50
CA GLU A 76 13.39 17.68 10.60
C GLU A 76 13.39 17.01 9.22
N ASN A 77 14.47 16.29 8.88
CA ASN A 77 14.63 15.60 7.60
C ASN A 77 13.41 14.72 7.30
N ALA A 78 12.73 15.05 6.21
CA ALA A 78 11.46 14.46 5.80
C ALA A 78 11.58 12.96 5.57
N ILE A 79 10.72 12.17 6.23
CA ILE A 79 10.43 10.81 5.76
C ILE A 79 9.00 10.82 5.23
N GLY A 80 8.82 11.47 4.07
CA GLY A 80 7.51 11.61 3.44
C GLY A 80 6.89 10.23 3.16
N MET A 81 7.53 9.43 2.32
CA MET A 81 7.09 8.07 2.00
C MET A 81 7.84 7.03 2.81
N VAL A 82 7.13 6.15 3.51
CA VAL A 82 7.77 5.13 4.36
C VAL A 82 7.58 3.70 3.89
N ILE A 83 6.43 3.38 3.28
CA ILE A 83 6.18 2.07 2.68
C ILE A 83 5.33 2.28 1.43
N LYS A 84 5.71 1.63 0.34
CA LYS A 84 4.95 1.57 -0.90
C LYS A 84 4.65 0.11 -1.22
N MET A 85 3.38 -0.19 -1.48
CA MET A 85 2.87 -1.54 -1.70
C MET A 85 1.99 -1.53 -2.93
N LYS A 86 2.13 -2.54 -3.80
CA LYS A 86 1.34 -2.68 -5.00
C LYS A 86 0.84 -4.11 -5.14
N MET A 87 -0.46 -4.27 -5.38
CA MET A 87 -1.11 -5.57 -5.57
C MET A 87 -2.07 -5.50 -6.76
N ASN A 88 -2.04 -6.51 -7.62
CA ASN A 88 -3.07 -6.71 -8.63
C ASN A 88 -4.19 -7.65 -8.15
N ARG A 89 -5.34 -7.60 -8.83
CA ARG A 89 -6.53 -8.39 -8.52
C ARG A 89 -6.26 -9.90 -8.55
N THR A 90 -5.49 -10.38 -9.52
CA THR A 90 -5.15 -11.81 -9.65
C THR A 90 -4.42 -12.36 -8.42
N ILE A 91 -3.55 -11.56 -7.80
CA ILE A 91 -2.91 -11.91 -6.53
C ILE A 91 -3.95 -11.87 -5.41
N ALA A 92 -4.74 -10.80 -5.33
CA ALA A 92 -5.74 -10.59 -4.28
C ALA A 92 -6.79 -11.72 -4.20
N GLU A 93 -7.19 -12.28 -5.35
CA GLU A 93 -8.13 -13.40 -5.45
C GLU A 93 -7.56 -14.72 -4.90
N LYS A 94 -6.23 -14.87 -4.88
CA LYS A 94 -5.55 -16.04 -4.31
C LYS A 94 -5.36 -15.93 -2.79
N VAL A 95 -5.59 -14.75 -2.20
CA VAL A 95 -5.40 -14.51 -0.77
C VAL A 95 -6.65 -14.92 0.01
N ASN A 96 -6.47 -15.81 1.00
CA ASN A 96 -7.50 -16.04 2.01
C ASN A 96 -7.45 -14.94 3.08
N TRP A 97 -8.14 -13.82 2.81
CA TRP A 97 -8.13 -12.63 3.68
C TRP A 97 -8.53 -12.90 5.13
N LYS A 98 -9.38 -13.90 5.39
CA LYS A 98 -9.83 -14.26 6.76
C LYS A 98 -8.71 -14.79 7.64
N THR A 99 -7.73 -15.48 7.06
CA THR A 99 -6.63 -16.13 7.78
C THR A 99 -5.26 -15.50 7.45
N PHE A 100 -5.26 -14.49 6.59
CA PHE A 100 -4.04 -13.87 6.11
C PHE A 100 -3.32 -13.10 7.23
N LYS A 101 -2.02 -13.37 7.37
CA LYS A 101 -1.17 -12.67 8.34
C LYS A 101 -0.61 -11.40 7.68
N PRO A 102 -0.85 -10.19 8.21
CA PRO A 102 -0.40 -8.95 7.57
C PRO A 102 1.10 -8.87 7.29
N ASN A 103 1.94 -9.46 8.14
CA ASN A 103 3.40 -9.49 7.96
C ASN A 103 3.85 -10.27 6.71
N ASN A 104 2.96 -11.05 6.09
CA ASN A 104 3.23 -11.75 4.85
C ASN A 104 2.95 -10.89 3.60
N LEU A 105 2.41 -9.67 3.73
CA LEU A 105 2.14 -8.79 2.58
C LEU A 105 3.37 -8.64 1.69
N ALA A 106 4.52 -8.33 2.28
CA ALA A 106 5.78 -8.14 1.55
C ALA A 106 6.19 -9.34 0.67
N LYS A 107 5.67 -10.54 0.92
CA LYS A 107 6.00 -11.76 0.17
C LYS A 107 5.09 -12.02 -1.03
N ILE A 108 3.91 -11.41 -1.06
CA ILE A 108 2.88 -11.66 -2.08
C ILE A 108 2.61 -10.45 -2.96
N LEU A 109 3.05 -9.27 -2.55
CA LEU A 109 2.88 -8.04 -3.32
C LEU A 109 3.68 -8.10 -4.62
N GLU A 110 3.13 -7.48 -5.66
CA GLU A 110 3.79 -7.34 -6.96
C GLU A 110 4.96 -6.35 -6.88
N ALA A 111 4.77 -5.25 -6.15
CA ALA A 111 5.85 -4.36 -5.77
C ALA A 111 5.79 -4.02 -4.29
N TYR A 112 6.96 -4.02 -3.66
CA TYR A 112 7.11 -3.71 -2.25
C TYR A 112 8.38 -2.91 -2.03
N TRP A 113 8.24 -1.75 -1.40
CA TRP A 113 9.37 -0.91 -1.01
C TRP A 113 9.16 -0.36 0.39
N VAL A 114 10.26 -0.29 1.15
CA VAL A 114 10.29 0.22 2.53
C VAL A 114 11.43 1.20 2.66
N HIS A 115 11.15 2.35 3.25
CA HIS A 115 12.16 3.35 3.53
C HIS A 115 13.16 2.80 4.57
N PRO A 116 14.48 3.02 4.40
CA PRO A 116 15.52 2.50 5.30
C PRO A 116 15.32 2.82 6.79
N SER A 117 14.71 3.97 7.11
CA SER A 117 14.37 4.34 8.49
C SER A 117 13.44 3.35 9.18
N LEU A 118 12.62 2.61 8.44
CA LEU A 118 11.79 1.56 9.01
C LEU A 118 12.50 0.21 9.06
N ILE A 119 13.68 0.04 8.44
CA ILE A 119 14.37 -1.25 8.32
C ILE A 119 15.16 -1.59 9.60
N SER A 120 15.79 -0.60 10.26
CA SER A 120 16.71 -0.87 11.38
C SER A 120 16.03 -1.50 12.61
N GLU A 121 16.86 -2.26 13.34
CA GLU A 121 16.57 -3.42 14.19
C GLU A 121 15.49 -3.30 15.27
#